data_AF-A0A831SJE2-F1
#
_entry.id   AF-A0A831SJE2-F1
#
_cell.length_a   1.000
_cell.length_b   1.000
_cell.length_c   1.000
_cell.angle_alpha   90.00
_cell.angle_beta   90.00
_cell.angle_gamma   90.00
#
_symmetry.space_group_name_H-M   'P 1'
#
loop_
_entity.id
_entity.type
_entity.pdbx_description
1 polymer ?
#
loop_
_entity_poly.entity_id
_entity_poly.type
_entity_poly.pdbx_seq_one_letter_code
_entity_poly.pdbx_strand_id
1 'polypeptide(L)'
;MALYTEFETETSYRYLKRLINFLNEPVCLLGGWAVYMTVNENFKREYGRNYLGSRDIDLGFHVDRNLNEDQLKNSALARSLSLLEEDGFKLLGFRYYKEIHYETGEELTPEEAKNTPTYNIFTIYVDPV
;
A
#
# COMPACT_ATOMS: atom_id res chain seq x y z
N MET A 1 11.25 -14.25 -15.80
CA MET A 1 11.36 -12.94 -15.11
C MET A 1 10.14 -12.82 -14.22
N ALA A 2 10.32 -12.61 -12.92
CA ALA A 2 9.18 -12.35 -12.03
C ALA A 2 8.64 -10.93 -12.34
N LEU A 3 7.32 -10.73 -12.22
CA LEU A 3 6.69 -9.44 -12.48
C LEU A 3 7.21 -8.36 -11.51
N TYR A 4 7.49 -8.75 -10.27
CA TYR A 4 8.06 -7.92 -9.21
C TYR A 4 9.29 -8.60 -8.61
N THR A 5 10.20 -7.80 -8.07
CA THR A 5 11.32 -8.30 -7.28
C THR A 5 10.89 -8.50 -5.83
N GLU A 6 11.62 -9.38 -5.13
CA GLU A 6 11.33 -9.68 -3.73
C GLU A 6 11.43 -8.42 -2.86
N PHE A 7 12.40 -7.56 -3.15
CA PHE A 7 12.60 -6.28 -2.48
C PHE A 7 11.39 -5.34 -2.59
N GLU A 8 10.78 -5.25 -3.76
CA GLU A 8 9.61 -4.38 -3.97
C GLU A 8 8.39 -4.91 -3.22
N THR A 9 8.17 -6.22 -3.28
CA THR A 9 7.07 -6.85 -2.55
C THR A 9 7.30 -6.81 -1.04
N GLU A 10 8.52 -6.99 -0.54
CA GLU A 10 8.80 -6.90 0.89
C GLU A 10 8.66 -5.45 1.38
N THR A 11 9.07 -4.48 0.57
CA THR A 11 8.88 -3.07 0.94
C THR A 11 7.40 -2.69 0.95
N SER A 12 6.63 -3.07 -0.07
CA SER A 12 5.18 -2.90 -0.06
C SER A 12 4.54 -3.62 1.14
N TYR A 13 5.00 -4.81 1.50
CA TYR A 13 4.50 -5.53 2.68
C TYR A 13 4.81 -4.82 4.00
N ARG A 14 5.99 -4.21 4.14
CA ARG A 14 6.33 -3.36 5.29
C ARG A 14 5.37 -2.18 5.41
N TYR A 15 5.06 -1.53 4.29
CA TYR A 15 4.05 -0.47 4.27
C TYR A 15 2.66 -0.97 4.61
N LEU A 16 2.22 -2.10 4.04
CA LEU A 16 0.93 -2.70 4.38
C LEU A 16 0.82 -2.94 5.88
N LYS A 17 1.83 -3.59 6.51
CA LYS A 17 1.85 -3.80 7.96
C LYS A 17 1.75 -2.48 8.74
N ARG A 18 2.51 -1.48 8.31
CA ARG A 18 2.51 -0.15 8.92
C ARG A 18 1.13 0.50 8.82
N LEU A 19 0.50 0.48 7.65
CA LEU A 19 -0.85 1.00 7.42
C LEU A 19 -1.87 0.26 8.28
N ILE A 20 -1.94 -1.08 8.22
CA ILE A 20 -2.89 -1.85 9.03
C ILE A 20 -2.73 -1.58 10.53
N ASN A 21 -1.50 -1.37 11.02
CA ASN A 21 -1.27 -1.00 12.42
C ASN A 21 -1.70 0.44 12.77
N PHE A 22 -1.70 1.35 11.80
CA PHE A 22 -2.19 2.71 11.97
C PHE A 22 -3.72 2.80 11.88
N LEU A 23 -4.35 1.94 11.08
CA LEU A 23 -5.79 1.96 10.84
C LEU A 23 -6.52 1.25 11.99
N ASN A 24 -7.20 2.05 12.83
CA ASN A 24 -7.91 1.56 14.02
C ASN A 24 -9.27 0.88 13.74
N GLU A 25 -9.62 0.66 12.46
CA GLU A 25 -10.92 0.13 12.05
C GLU A 25 -10.76 -1.00 11.03
N PRO A 26 -11.75 -1.90 10.94
CA PRO A 26 -11.69 -3.01 10.00
C PRO A 26 -11.63 -2.49 8.57
N VAL A 27 -10.44 -2.61 7.98
CA VAL A 27 -10.20 -2.40 6.56
C VAL A 27 -10.20 -3.73 5.84
N CYS A 28 -10.89 -3.77 4.72
CA CYS A 28 -10.87 -4.94 3.85
C CYS A 28 -9.58 -4.91 3.03
N LEU A 29 -8.71 -5.90 3.18
CA LEU A 29 -7.57 -6.04 2.28
C LEU A 29 -8.05 -6.59 0.93
N LEU A 30 -7.69 -5.93 -0.16
CA LEU A 30 -8.06 -6.31 -1.52
C LEU A 30 -6.81 -6.62 -2.37
N GLY A 31 -7.05 -7.01 -3.63
CA GLY A 31 -6.01 -7.13 -4.63
C GLY A 31 -4.96 -8.21 -4.36
N GLY A 32 -3.72 -7.95 -4.80
CA GLY A 32 -2.64 -8.94 -4.78
C GLY A 32 -2.27 -9.41 -3.38
N TRP A 33 -2.29 -8.50 -2.39
CA TRP A 33 -2.01 -8.85 -1.00
C TRP A 33 -3.10 -9.72 -0.38
N ALA A 34 -4.38 -9.49 -0.69
CA ALA A 34 -5.46 -10.36 -0.25
C ALA A 34 -5.31 -11.79 -0.80
N VAL A 35 -4.96 -11.93 -2.08
CA VAL A 35 -4.67 -13.23 -2.70
C VAL A 35 -3.49 -13.90 -2.01
N TYR A 36 -2.37 -13.17 -1.86
CA TYR A 36 -1.18 -13.67 -1.19
C TYR A 36 -1.52 -14.22 0.20
N MET A 37 -2.21 -13.46 1.05
CA MET A 37 -2.58 -13.88 2.40
C MET A 37 -3.46 -15.14 2.41
N THR A 38 -4.32 -15.30 1.41
CA THR A 38 -5.25 -16.42 1.34
C THR A 38 -4.59 -17.71 0.84
N VAL A 39 -3.66 -17.61 -0.12
CA VAL A 39 -3.15 -18.79 -0.85
C VAL A 39 -1.70 -19.16 -0.54
N ASN A 40 -0.91 -18.25 0.03
CA ASN A 40 0.55 -18.40 0.13
C ASN A 40 0.98 -19.65 0.90
N GLU A 41 0.29 -20.02 1.99
CA GLU A 41 0.64 -21.21 2.77
C GLU A 41 0.53 -22.50 1.95
N ASN A 42 -0.60 -22.68 1.25
CA ASN A 42 -0.84 -23.85 0.40
C ASN A 42 0.11 -23.85 -0.81
N PHE A 43 0.31 -22.68 -1.43
CA PHE A 43 1.23 -22.53 -2.55
C PHE A 43 2.67 -22.87 -2.15
N LYS A 44 3.12 -22.40 -0.99
CA LYS A 44 4.47 -22.69 -0.48
C LYS A 44 4.68 -24.16 -0.17
N ARG A 45 3.66 -24.83 0.37
CA ARG A 45 3.71 -26.27 0.63
C ARG A 45 3.86 -27.09 -0.65
N GLU A 46 3.18 -26.69 -1.73
CA GLU A 46 3.20 -27.41 -3.01
C GLU A 46 4.47 -27.11 -3.83
N TYR A 47 4.87 -25.84 -3.91
CA TYR A 47 5.92 -25.39 -4.85
C TYR A 47 7.24 -25.01 -4.18
N GLY A 48 7.35 -25.07 -2.85
CA GLY A 48 8.59 -24.80 -2.12
C GLY A 48 9.02 -23.32 -2.11
N ARG A 49 8.17 -22.40 -2.55
CA ARG A 49 8.45 -20.95 -2.58
C ARG A 49 7.20 -20.15 -2.26
N ASN A 50 7.35 -18.90 -1.80
CA ASN A 50 6.21 -18.03 -1.56
C ASN A 50 5.46 -17.71 -2.87
N TYR A 51 4.15 -17.48 -2.76
CA TYR A 51 3.34 -16.87 -3.81
C TYR A 51 3.90 -15.46 -4.12
N LEU A 52 3.63 -14.94 -5.31
CA LEU A 52 4.09 -13.59 -5.67
C LEU A 52 3.30 -12.56 -4.83
N GLY A 53 4.01 -11.69 -4.11
CA GLY A 53 3.41 -10.55 -3.41
C GLY A 53 2.92 -9.45 -4.36
N SER A 54 2.51 -8.32 -3.80
CA SER A 54 2.08 -7.14 -4.57
C SER A 54 3.02 -5.96 -4.34
N ARG A 55 3.07 -5.02 -5.29
CA ARG A 55 3.60 -3.68 -5.05
C ARG A 55 2.51 -2.72 -4.57
N ASP A 56 1.30 -2.89 -5.09
CA ASP A 56 0.14 -2.07 -4.80
C ASP A 56 -0.59 -2.60 -3.56
N ILE A 57 -1.12 -1.67 -2.78
CA ILE A 57 -1.88 -1.91 -1.55
C ILE A 57 -3.31 -1.42 -1.76
N ASP A 58 -4.25 -2.35 -1.91
CA ASP A 58 -5.67 -2.02 -2.09
C ASP A 58 -6.42 -2.19 -0.76
N LEU A 59 -7.07 -1.13 -0.28
CA LEU A 59 -7.80 -1.10 0.99
C LEU A 59 -9.26 -0.71 0.74
N GLY A 60 -10.17 -1.61 1.09
CA GLY A 60 -11.61 -1.37 1.04
C GLY A 60 -12.15 -0.81 2.36
N PHE A 61 -12.98 0.22 2.26
CA PHE A 61 -13.62 0.88 3.40
C PHE A 61 -15.14 0.73 3.37
N HIS A 62 -15.73 0.53 4.54
CA HIS A 62 -17.17 0.60 4.68
C HIS A 62 -17.61 2.04 4.96
N VAL A 63 -18.47 2.59 4.08
CA VAL A 63 -19.07 3.91 4.25
C VAL A 63 -20.59 3.74 4.29
N ASP A 64 -21.20 4.03 5.45
CA ASP A 64 -22.66 4.04 5.60
C ASP A 64 -23.24 5.25 4.86
N ARG A 65 -24.29 5.02 4.07
CA ARG A 65 -24.97 6.06 3.27
C ARG A 65 -25.73 7.08 4.12
N ASN A 66 -25.97 6.77 5.40
CA ASN A 66 -26.66 7.65 6.33
C ASN A 66 -25.71 8.58 7.09
N LEU A 67 -24.39 8.50 6.87
CA LEU A 67 -23.43 9.40 7.49
C LEU A 67 -23.68 10.84 7.03
N ASN A 68 -23.77 11.74 8.00
CA ASN A 68 -23.70 13.17 7.70
C ASN A 68 -22.25 13.61 7.44
N GLU A 69 -22.07 14.86 7.01
CA GLU A 69 -20.75 15.40 6.65
C GLU A 69 -19.72 15.32 7.80
N ASP A 70 -20.13 15.66 9.03
CA ASP A 70 -19.23 15.62 10.19
C ASP A 70 -18.85 14.17 10.57
N GLN A 71 -19.79 13.24 10.45
CA GLN A 71 -19.52 11.82 10.66
C GLN A 71 -18.60 11.24 9.57
N LEU A 72 -18.77 11.66 8.32
CA LEU A 72 -17.91 11.26 7.21
C LEU A 72 -16.48 11.75 7.42
N LYS A 73 -16.28 13.01 7.82
CA LYS A 73 -14.96 13.58 8.15
C LYS A 73 -14.24 12.83 9.29
N ASN A 74 -14.99 12.18 10.17
CA ASN A 74 -14.47 11.39 11.28
C ASN A 74 -14.47 9.87 11.01
N SER A 75 -14.90 9.43 9.83
CA SER A 75 -14.97 8.01 9.45
C SER A 75 -13.57 7.37 9.38
N ALA A 76 -13.50 6.04 9.36
CA ALA A 76 -12.25 5.32 9.08
C ALA A 76 -11.60 5.77 7.79
N LEU A 77 -12.40 5.92 6.71
CA LEU A 77 -11.87 6.34 5.42
C LEU A 77 -11.15 7.68 5.56
N ALA A 78 -11.83 8.71 6.06
CA ALA A 78 -11.25 10.05 6.18
C ALA A 78 -9.98 10.06 7.06
N ARG A 79 -10.01 9.39 8.22
CA ARG A 79 -8.82 9.28 9.09
C ARG A 79 -7.68 8.52 8.41
N SER A 80 -7.98 7.47 7.65
CA SER A 80 -6.96 6.70 6.91
C SER A 80 -6.29 7.54 5.83
N LEU A 81 -7.07 8.35 5.10
CA LEU A 81 -6.54 9.26 4.09
C LEU A 81 -5.65 10.33 4.72
N SER A 82 -6.08 10.94 5.83
CA SER A 82 -5.25 11.91 6.56
C SER A 82 -3.95 11.29 7.07
N LEU A 83 -4.01 10.07 7.61
CA LEU A 83 -2.81 9.36 8.09
C LEU A 83 -1.83 9.02 6.96
N LEU A 84 -2.32 8.69 5.76
CA LEU A 84 -1.47 8.49 4.58
C LEU A 84 -0.72 9.77 4.22
N GLU A 85 -1.42 10.91 4.22
CA GLU A 85 -0.82 12.22 3.93
C GLU A 85 0.20 12.64 5.00
N GLU A 86 -0.12 12.43 6.28
CA GLU A 86 0.79 12.66 7.42
C GLU A 86 2.03 11.76 7.34
N ASP A 87 1.88 10.54 6.82
CA ASP A 87 2.99 9.64 6.56
C ASP A 87 3.82 10.05 5.33
N GLY A 88 3.42 11.08 4.58
CA GLY A 88 4.15 11.58 3.42
C GLY A 88 3.79 10.89 2.10
N PHE A 89 2.68 10.14 2.04
CA PHE A 89 2.10 9.76 0.75
C PHE A 89 1.52 10.99 0.04
N LYS A 90 1.65 10.99 -1.28
CA LYS A 90 1.13 12.06 -2.15
C LYS A 90 -0.12 11.55 -2.86
N LEU A 91 -1.12 12.42 -2.99
CA LEU A 91 -2.33 12.11 -3.75
C LEU A 91 -2.07 12.20 -5.26
N LEU A 92 -2.53 11.20 -6.00
CA LEU A 92 -2.53 11.15 -7.46
C LEU A 92 -3.92 10.70 -7.94
N GLY A 93 -4.80 11.66 -8.23
CA GLY A 93 -6.18 11.36 -8.57
C GLY A 93 -6.93 10.79 -7.36
N PHE A 94 -7.28 9.50 -7.41
CA PHE A 94 -7.96 8.80 -6.30
C PHE A 94 -7.01 7.93 -5.46
N ARG A 95 -5.76 7.73 -5.90
CA ARG A 95 -4.79 6.87 -5.22
C ARG A 95 -3.69 7.65 -4.56
N TYR A 96 -3.07 7.05 -3.57
CA TYR A 96 -1.92 7.60 -2.87
C TYR A 96 -0.65 6.92 -3.36
N TYR A 97 0.45 7.65 -3.42
CA TYR A 97 1.73 7.09 -3.84
C TYR A 97 2.89 7.60 -2.99
N LYS A 98 3.93 6.77 -2.91
CA LYS A 98 5.22 7.12 -2.33
C LYS A 98 6.33 6.57 -3.22
N GLU A 99 7.34 7.39 -3.48
CA GLU A 99 8.50 7.04 -4.30
C GLU A 99 9.61 6.53 -3.38
N ILE A 100 10.20 5.40 -3.73
CA ILE A 100 11.21 4.73 -2.92
C ILE A 100 12.44 4.48 -3.81
N HIS A 101 13.62 4.73 -3.25
CA HIS A 101 14.87 4.43 -3.92
C HIS A 101 15.08 2.92 -3.98
N TYR A 102 15.24 2.38 -5.19
CA TYR A 102 15.22 0.95 -5.45
C TYR A 102 16.37 0.17 -4.79
N GLU A 103 17.55 0.77 -4.68
CA GLU A 103 18.68 0.09 -4.03
C GLU A 103 18.69 0.17 -2.50
N THR A 104 18.24 1.29 -1.92
CA THR A 104 18.37 1.56 -0.47
C THR A 104 17.08 1.25 0.28
N GLY A 105 15.93 1.34 -0.39
CA GLY A 105 14.61 1.20 0.23
C GLY A 105 14.18 2.44 1.02
N GLU A 106 14.90 3.54 0.86
CA GLU A 106 14.60 4.82 1.50
C GLU A 106 13.52 5.59 0.73
N GLU A 107 12.70 6.32 1.47
CA GLU A 107 11.67 7.19 0.91
C GLU A 107 12.33 8.39 0.23
N LEU A 108 11.87 8.72 -0.98
CA LEU A 108 12.35 9.87 -1.74
C LEU A 108 11.42 11.06 -1.55
N THR A 109 11.98 12.19 -1.13
CA THR A 109 11.31 13.48 -1.22
C THR A 109 11.08 13.85 -2.69
N PRO A 110 10.11 14.74 -3.01
CA PRO A 110 9.91 15.17 -4.40
C PRO A 110 11.15 15.78 -5.07
N GLU A 111 12.08 16.34 -4.29
CA GLU A 111 13.31 16.90 -4.85
C GLU A 111 14.36 15.81 -5.11
N GLU A 112 14.51 14.83 -4.21
CA GLU A 112 15.38 13.68 -4.43
C GLU A 112 14.89 12.83 -5.61
N ALA A 113 13.58 12.62 -5.74
CA ALA A 113 12.98 11.86 -6.83
C ALA A 113 13.28 12.47 -8.21
N LYS A 114 13.29 13.80 -8.35
CA LYS A 114 13.67 14.48 -9.62
C LYS A 114 15.12 14.26 -10.01
N ASN A 115 16.00 14.14 -9.02
CA ASN A 115 17.44 13.98 -9.22
C ASN A 115 17.87 12.50 -9.27
N THR A 116 16.96 11.59 -8.95
CA THR A 116 17.20 10.14 -8.99
C THR A 116 16.84 9.59 -10.37
N PRO A 117 17.70 8.77 -11.02
CA PRO A 117 17.34 8.12 -12.26
C PRO A 117 16.07 7.27 -12.11
N THR A 118 15.14 7.36 -13.06
CA THR A 118 13.82 6.71 -12.97
C THR A 118 13.89 5.19 -12.81
N TYR A 119 14.92 4.53 -13.37
CA TYR A 119 15.14 3.09 -13.19
C TYR A 119 15.57 2.71 -11.76
N ASN A 120 15.96 3.69 -10.94
CA ASN A 120 16.33 3.52 -9.55
C ASN A 120 15.21 3.98 -8.59
N ILE A 121 14.01 4.23 -9.11
CA ILE A 121 12.83 4.58 -8.35
C ILE A 121 11.80 3.48 -8.56
N PHE A 122 11.22 2.98 -7.48
CA PHE A 122 9.95 2.26 -7.56
C PHE A 122 8.90 2.98 -6.74
N THR A 123 7.67 2.95 -7.24
CA THR A 123 6.53 3.63 -6.62
C THR A 123 5.64 2.60 -5.93
N ILE A 124 5.32 2.87 -4.67
CA ILE A 124 4.28 2.16 -3.92
C ILE A 124 2.99 2.91 -4.11
N TYR A 125 1.93 2.20 -4.48
CA TYR A 125 0.58 2.76 -4.54
C TYR A 125 -0.29 2.20 -3.42
N VAL A 126 -1.14 3.07 -2.87
CA VAL A 126 -2.21 2.72 -1.94
C VAL A 126 -3.52 3.19 -2.54
N ASP A 127 -4.41 2.25 -2.81
CA ASP A 127 -5.71 2.49 -3.43
C ASP A 127 -6.82 2.34 -2.38
N PRO A 128 -7.38 3.46 -1.89
CA PRO A 128 -8.56 3.43 -1.04
C PRO A 128 -9.82 3.25 -1.90
N VAL A 129 -10.58 2.18 -1.64
CA VAL A 129 -11.80 1.80 -2.37
C VAL A 129 -13.02 1.81 -1.47
#